data_AF-A0A2E0J1U6-F1
#
_entry.id   AF-A0A2E0J1U6-F1
#
_cell.length_a   1.000
_cell.length_b   1.000
_cell.length_c   1.000
_cell.angle_alpha   90.00
_cell.angle_beta   90.00
_cell.angle_gamma   90.00
#
_symmetry.space_group_name_H-M   'P 1'
#
loop_
_entity.id
_entity.type
_entity.pdbx_description
1 polymer ?
#
loop_
_entity_poly.entity_id
_entity_poly.type
_entity_poly.pdbx_seq_one_letter_code
_entity_poly.pdbx_strand_id
1 'polypeptide(L)'
;MNAAIARSRTTHARRSPGEPRMPTVEPPYFPIIYVRGYAATDGEIEDTVATPYMGFNLGATKSRQDHDGKINRFIFESPLLRLMKDEGYIDTYRDGDYVKGAAPARSVWVFRYYEPSSNDLGDGKRRQMVAFATDLRRFILSVRDKVCGDDPQARERFQVYLVAHSMGGLISRCYLQNVCIHGSGDKARDEQLGLPGASLVDKVFTYGTPHNGIDIRGLNVPDLGLTRALEADTFNRGDMARYLAIDGQPARVDTLDGHFPPERFFCCIGTNYNDYTAFFGLARKGTGPMSDGLVMIGNAAVSGAPRAFVHRSHSGAYGLVNSEEGYQNLRRFLFGQFRVDARLVIDAITLPPAIEKAVGGATGRHRVNAAYYIETEAAVRGARYFLHQRRFDQSSALMKNYDELVHGHDPLYLFTGYLHEGAKMPESHDRALAFQLRLAIQVPAYEIDNAFWFDEHYPGDYIFDETLTFEIRPRQTPLSISYGLASRHAPRRAPKKIASDDLTIAADGSLHFEIALGFDRQSANPPAPGFSGRLQISASPWNG
;
A
#
# COMPACT_ATOMS: atom_id res chain seq x y z
N MET A 1 -1.32 73.74 -4.36
CA MET A 1 -1.53 72.42 -3.73
C MET A 1 -2.58 71.65 -4.52
N ASN A 2 -2.30 70.36 -4.73
CA ASN A 2 -3.11 69.29 -5.32
C ASN A 2 -3.09 69.15 -6.84
N ALA A 3 -2.11 68.35 -7.27
CA ALA A 3 -1.94 67.76 -8.58
C ALA A 3 -3.01 66.68 -8.87
N ALA A 4 -3.54 66.69 -10.09
CA ALA A 4 -4.39 65.65 -10.63
C ALA A 4 -3.52 64.61 -11.34
N ILE A 5 -3.53 63.39 -10.82
CA ILE A 5 -2.78 62.23 -11.33
C ILE A 5 -3.61 61.56 -12.43
N ALA A 6 -3.03 61.46 -13.63
CA ALA A 6 -3.53 60.69 -14.75
C ALA A 6 -3.50 59.18 -14.44
N ARG A 7 -4.64 58.49 -14.58
CA ARG A 7 -4.70 57.02 -14.55
C ARG A 7 -4.60 56.48 -15.98
N SER A 8 -3.47 55.85 -16.27
CA SER A 8 -3.23 55.03 -17.46
C SER A 8 -4.18 53.82 -17.48
N ARG A 9 -4.87 53.61 -18.60
CA ARG A 9 -5.69 52.44 -18.89
C ARG A 9 -4.79 51.28 -19.29
N THR A 10 -4.62 50.29 -18.42
CA THR A 10 -4.12 48.97 -18.80
C THR A 10 -5.23 48.21 -19.52
N THR A 11 -5.05 48.03 -20.83
CA THR A 11 -5.87 47.14 -21.66
C THR A 11 -5.65 45.69 -21.23
N HIS A 12 -6.56 45.14 -20.43
CA HIS A 12 -6.70 43.70 -20.31
C HIS A 12 -7.21 43.15 -21.64
N ALA A 13 -6.34 42.45 -22.38
CA ALA A 13 -6.76 41.64 -23.51
C ALA A 13 -7.78 40.61 -23.01
N ARG A 14 -9.03 40.74 -23.46
CA ARG A 14 -10.07 39.72 -23.24
C ARG A 14 -9.66 38.45 -23.97
N ARG A 15 -9.45 37.37 -23.21
CA ARG A 15 -9.26 36.02 -23.74
C ARG A 15 -10.49 35.54 -24.51
N SER A 16 -10.25 34.85 -25.61
CA SER A 16 -11.25 34.17 -26.43
C SER A 16 -12.00 33.11 -25.60
N PRO A 17 -13.33 33.02 -25.66
CA PRO A 17 -14.06 31.93 -25.04
C PRO A 17 -13.83 30.66 -25.89
N GLY A 18 -13.00 29.73 -25.41
CA GLY A 18 -12.77 28.45 -26.09
C GLY A 18 -11.39 27.80 -25.91
N GLU A 19 -10.38 28.49 -25.38
CA GLU A 19 -9.12 27.83 -25.01
C GLU A 19 -9.32 26.95 -23.77
N PRO A 20 -9.01 25.63 -23.85
CA PRO A 20 -9.03 24.79 -22.66
C PRO A 20 -8.03 25.37 -21.66
N ARG A 21 -8.53 25.69 -20.46
CA ARG A 21 -7.68 26.07 -19.34
C ARG A 21 -6.73 24.89 -19.09
N MET A 22 -5.46 25.03 -19.47
CA MET A 22 -4.43 24.05 -19.14
C MET A 22 -4.53 23.79 -17.64
N PRO A 23 -4.82 22.55 -17.20
CA PRO A 23 -5.05 22.27 -15.79
C PRO A 23 -3.77 22.60 -15.04
N THR A 24 -3.86 23.56 -14.11
CA THR A 24 -2.76 23.95 -13.23
C THR A 24 -2.35 22.76 -12.37
N VAL A 25 -1.05 22.63 -12.09
CA VAL A 25 -0.56 21.66 -11.11
C VAL A 25 -1.07 22.08 -9.73
N GLU A 26 -2.06 21.35 -9.23
CA GLU A 26 -2.77 21.60 -7.97
C GLU A 26 -3.13 20.27 -7.30
N PRO A 27 -2.88 20.10 -5.99
CA PRO A 27 -3.31 18.93 -5.24
C PRO A 27 -4.83 18.68 -5.36
N PRO A 28 -5.29 17.42 -5.37
CA PRO A 28 -4.51 16.18 -5.32
C PRO A 28 -4.09 15.65 -6.71
N TYR A 29 -4.00 16.51 -7.74
CA TYR A 29 -3.78 16.08 -9.12
C TYR A 29 -2.38 16.45 -9.62
N PHE A 30 -1.49 15.46 -9.56
CA PHE A 30 -0.12 15.52 -10.08
C PHE A 30 0.07 14.50 -11.21
N PRO A 31 1.08 14.69 -12.09
CA PRO A 31 1.46 13.68 -13.06
C PRO A 31 1.82 12.35 -12.37
N ILE A 32 1.39 11.24 -12.96
CA ILE A 32 1.70 9.90 -12.49
C ILE A 32 2.82 9.32 -13.35
N ILE A 33 3.86 8.79 -12.72
CA ILE A 33 4.94 8.05 -13.38
C ILE A 33 4.85 6.59 -12.95
N TYR A 34 4.56 5.72 -13.91
CA TYR A 34 4.66 4.28 -13.73
C TYR A 34 6.12 3.82 -13.80
N VAL A 35 6.54 3.11 -12.77
CA VAL A 35 7.88 2.50 -12.68
C VAL A 35 7.70 0.99 -12.59
N ARG A 36 7.76 0.29 -13.72
CA ARG A 36 7.59 -1.18 -13.73
C ARG A 36 8.71 -1.86 -12.94
N GLY A 37 8.52 -3.11 -12.53
CA GLY A 37 9.56 -3.92 -11.91
C GLY A 37 10.11 -5.03 -12.79
N TYR A 38 10.78 -5.95 -12.10
CA TYR A 38 11.80 -6.84 -12.65
C TYR A 38 11.36 -7.71 -13.83
N ALA A 39 12.11 -7.62 -14.93
CA ALA A 39 12.21 -8.64 -15.96
C ALA A 39 13.56 -9.35 -15.79
N ALA A 40 13.52 -10.66 -15.54
CA ALA A 40 14.64 -11.43 -15.04
C ALA A 40 15.62 -11.88 -16.11
N THR A 41 15.05 -12.25 -17.23
CA THR A 41 15.78 -12.73 -18.39
C THR A 41 15.76 -11.68 -19.47
N ASP A 42 16.76 -11.73 -20.35
CA ASP A 42 16.81 -10.82 -21.49
C ASP A 42 15.53 -10.95 -22.34
N GLY A 43 14.98 -12.16 -22.47
CA GLY A 43 13.68 -12.38 -23.13
C GLY A 43 12.50 -11.70 -22.43
N GLU A 44 12.44 -11.71 -21.10
CA GLU A 44 11.40 -10.98 -20.36
C GLU A 44 11.56 -9.46 -20.48
N ILE A 45 12.80 -8.97 -20.61
CA ILE A 45 13.09 -7.57 -20.89
C ILE A 45 12.55 -7.22 -22.28
N GLU A 46 12.87 -8.03 -23.30
CA GLU A 46 12.36 -7.84 -24.66
C GLU A 46 10.82 -7.84 -24.72
N ASP A 47 10.18 -8.83 -24.10
CA ASP A 47 8.71 -8.90 -24.02
C ASP A 47 8.10 -7.66 -23.33
N THR A 48 8.79 -7.13 -22.33
CA THR A 48 8.35 -5.94 -21.59
C THR A 48 8.48 -4.67 -22.43
N VAL A 49 9.64 -4.46 -23.08
CA VAL A 49 9.88 -3.27 -23.93
C VAL A 49 9.03 -3.31 -25.20
N ALA A 50 8.66 -4.50 -25.69
CA ALA A 50 7.77 -4.68 -26.84
C ALA A 50 6.33 -4.19 -26.59
N THR A 51 5.96 -3.81 -25.35
CA THR A 51 4.64 -3.26 -25.04
C THR A 51 4.71 -1.78 -24.62
N PRO A 52 3.78 -0.92 -25.09
CA PRO A 52 3.88 0.54 -24.90
C PRO A 52 3.77 0.96 -23.43
N TYR A 53 2.85 0.36 -22.68
CA TYR A 53 2.65 0.68 -21.27
C TYR A 53 3.39 -0.26 -20.32
N MET A 54 4.31 -1.08 -20.85
CA MET A 54 5.00 -2.13 -20.11
C MET A 54 4.00 -2.86 -19.21
N GLY A 55 2.96 -3.42 -19.81
CA GLY A 55 1.85 -4.16 -19.20
C GLY A 55 1.00 -3.51 -18.09
N PHE A 56 1.12 -2.21 -17.78
CA PHE A 56 0.15 -1.50 -16.90
C PHE A 56 -1.25 -1.36 -17.51
N ASN A 57 -1.41 -1.71 -18.79
CA ASN A 57 -2.65 -1.65 -19.56
C ASN A 57 -3.35 -3.01 -19.75
N LEU A 58 -2.81 -4.11 -19.22
CA LEU A 58 -3.29 -5.46 -19.54
C LEU A 58 -4.65 -5.80 -18.93
N GLY A 59 -4.86 -5.44 -17.65
CA GLY A 59 -6.08 -5.79 -16.94
C GLY A 59 -6.24 -7.30 -16.72
N ALA A 60 -7.47 -7.74 -16.46
CA ALA A 60 -7.83 -9.14 -16.24
C ALA A 60 -9.29 -9.42 -16.62
N THR A 61 -9.58 -10.64 -17.07
CA THR A 61 -10.95 -11.09 -17.42
C THR A 61 -11.50 -12.19 -16.51
N LYS A 62 -10.73 -12.60 -15.50
CA LYS A 62 -11.02 -13.74 -14.62
C LYS A 62 -11.33 -13.25 -13.21
N SER A 63 -12.47 -13.65 -12.66
CA SER A 63 -12.76 -13.59 -11.22
C SER A 63 -13.08 -14.97 -10.67
N ARG A 64 -13.04 -15.12 -9.34
CA ARG A 64 -13.27 -16.39 -8.64
C ARG A 64 -14.67 -16.97 -8.92
N GLN A 65 -14.80 -18.24 -8.55
CA GLN A 65 -15.90 -19.14 -8.88
C GLN A 65 -17.29 -18.60 -8.48
N ASP A 66 -18.32 -18.86 -9.28
CA ASP A 66 -19.73 -18.67 -8.92
C ASP A 66 -20.22 -19.75 -7.92
N HIS A 67 -21.51 -19.69 -7.58
CA HIS A 67 -22.16 -20.68 -6.70
C HIS A 67 -22.17 -22.11 -7.28
N ASP A 68 -21.90 -22.26 -8.58
CA ASP A 68 -21.79 -23.55 -9.27
C ASP A 68 -20.32 -24.00 -9.42
N GLY A 69 -19.36 -23.28 -8.82
CA GLY A 69 -17.93 -23.61 -8.88
C GLY A 69 -17.24 -23.23 -10.20
N LYS A 70 -17.91 -22.49 -11.11
CA LYS A 70 -17.35 -22.08 -12.40
C LYS A 70 -16.69 -20.71 -12.32
N ILE A 71 -15.56 -20.53 -13.00
CA ILE A 71 -14.87 -19.24 -13.09
C ILE A 71 -15.80 -18.21 -13.74
N ASN A 72 -16.10 -17.13 -13.02
CA ASN A 72 -16.88 -16.02 -13.54
C ASN A 72 -16.02 -15.10 -14.40
N ARG A 73 -16.57 -14.68 -15.54
CA ARG A 73 -16.01 -13.57 -16.31
C ARG A 73 -16.20 -12.28 -15.51
N PHE A 74 -15.11 -11.61 -15.21
CA PHE A 74 -15.09 -10.28 -14.62
C PHE A 74 -14.03 -9.45 -15.33
N ILE A 75 -14.42 -8.33 -15.91
CA ILE A 75 -13.52 -7.49 -16.70
C ILE A 75 -12.99 -6.38 -15.80
N PHE A 76 -11.71 -6.48 -15.46
CA PHE A 76 -10.92 -5.37 -14.94
C PHE A 76 -10.07 -4.81 -16.07
N GLU A 77 -10.25 -3.54 -16.40
CA GLU A 77 -9.71 -2.96 -17.63
C GLU A 77 -8.23 -2.61 -17.58
N SER A 78 -7.62 -2.58 -16.38
CA SER A 78 -6.27 -2.11 -16.02
C SER A 78 -6.28 -0.81 -15.21
N PRO A 79 -5.27 -0.59 -14.34
CA PRO A 79 -5.17 0.64 -13.58
C PRO A 79 -5.03 1.87 -14.48
N LEU A 80 -4.34 1.76 -15.62
CA LEU A 80 -4.19 2.87 -16.57
C LEU A 80 -5.55 3.33 -17.12
N LEU A 81 -6.32 2.40 -17.72
CA LEU A 81 -7.62 2.75 -18.30
C LEU A 81 -8.60 3.25 -17.23
N ARG A 82 -8.54 2.67 -16.02
CA ARG A 82 -9.41 3.10 -14.93
C ARG A 82 -9.02 4.49 -14.40
N LEU A 83 -7.74 4.87 -14.36
CA LEU A 83 -7.34 6.26 -14.05
C LEU A 83 -7.88 7.26 -15.09
N MET A 84 -7.87 6.89 -16.38
CA MET A 84 -8.42 7.75 -17.42
C MET A 84 -9.93 7.94 -17.28
N LYS A 85 -10.66 6.85 -16.99
CA LYS A 85 -12.13 6.86 -16.87
C LYS A 85 -12.62 7.47 -15.56
N ASP A 86 -12.00 7.13 -14.44
CA ASP A 86 -12.50 7.51 -13.12
C ASP A 86 -11.95 8.87 -12.65
N GLU A 87 -10.74 9.26 -13.07
CA GLU A 87 -10.04 10.47 -12.58
C GLU A 87 -9.67 11.48 -13.69
N GLY A 88 -9.97 11.15 -14.95
CA GLY A 88 -9.74 12.04 -16.10
C GLY A 88 -8.27 12.22 -16.46
N TYR A 89 -7.42 11.24 -16.15
CA TYR A 89 -6.04 11.22 -16.61
C TYR A 89 -5.96 10.92 -18.11
N ILE A 90 -4.88 11.34 -18.75
CA ILE A 90 -4.55 10.96 -20.13
C ILE A 90 -3.15 10.36 -20.20
N ASP A 91 -2.91 9.45 -21.14
CA ASP A 91 -1.54 9.03 -21.42
C ASP A 91 -0.76 10.12 -22.18
N THR A 92 0.55 9.91 -22.28
CA THR A 92 1.47 10.85 -22.89
C THR A 92 2.11 10.33 -24.17
N TYR A 93 1.50 9.34 -24.84
CA TYR A 93 1.98 8.86 -26.12
C TYR A 93 1.28 9.55 -27.29
N ARG A 94 2.05 9.93 -28.31
CA ARG A 94 1.54 10.47 -29.57
C ARG A 94 2.54 10.21 -30.68
N ASP A 95 2.06 9.75 -31.83
CA ASP A 95 2.88 9.50 -33.03
C ASP A 95 4.08 8.56 -32.78
N GLY A 96 3.92 7.58 -31.89
CA GLY A 96 4.94 6.57 -31.59
C GLY A 96 6.01 6.98 -30.56
N ASP A 97 5.89 8.16 -29.94
CA ASP A 97 6.83 8.67 -28.93
C ASP A 97 6.05 9.36 -27.79
N TYR A 98 6.75 9.85 -26.77
CA TYR A 98 6.18 10.79 -25.82
C TYR A 98 5.71 12.07 -26.53
N VAL A 99 4.63 12.67 -26.03
CA VAL A 99 4.14 13.97 -26.47
C VAL A 99 5.28 14.99 -26.49
N LYS A 100 5.51 15.60 -27.65
CA LYS A 100 6.55 16.61 -27.85
C LYS A 100 6.15 17.98 -27.30
N GLY A 101 4.85 18.26 -27.29
CA GLY A 101 4.27 19.50 -26.78
C GLY A 101 3.94 19.43 -25.29
N ALA A 102 3.18 20.43 -24.84
CA ALA A 102 2.74 20.51 -23.46
C ALA A 102 1.82 19.34 -23.07
N ALA A 103 1.94 18.90 -21.82
CA ALA A 103 1.12 17.85 -21.22
C ALA A 103 0.30 18.41 -20.05
N PRO A 104 -0.92 17.93 -19.80
CA PRO A 104 -1.70 18.36 -18.63
C PRO A 104 -1.10 17.80 -17.34
N ALA A 105 -1.39 18.45 -16.20
CA ALA A 105 -1.02 17.92 -14.87
C ALA A 105 -1.60 16.51 -14.63
N ARG A 106 -2.80 16.22 -15.13
CA ARG A 106 -3.40 14.87 -15.11
C ARG A 106 -2.89 14.00 -16.26
N SER A 107 -1.59 13.77 -16.29
CA SER A 107 -0.93 12.92 -17.29
C SER A 107 -0.34 11.66 -16.66
N VAL A 108 -0.32 10.56 -17.40
CA VAL A 108 0.32 9.30 -17.03
C VAL A 108 1.51 9.05 -17.94
N TRP A 109 2.67 8.84 -17.33
CA TRP A 109 3.95 8.59 -17.97
C TRP A 109 4.44 7.20 -17.58
N VAL A 110 5.17 6.53 -18.46
CA VAL A 110 5.83 5.26 -18.14
C VAL A 110 7.33 5.51 -18.16
N PHE A 111 8.02 5.24 -17.07
CA PHE A 111 9.47 5.31 -17.04
C PHE A 111 10.05 4.04 -17.64
N ARG A 112 10.38 4.09 -18.93
CA ARG A 112 10.82 2.94 -19.75
C ARG A 112 12.30 2.58 -19.56
N TYR A 113 12.72 2.37 -18.31
CA TYR A 113 14.13 2.17 -17.95
C TYR A 113 14.77 0.86 -18.45
N TYR A 114 13.97 -0.07 -18.98
CA TYR A 114 14.47 -1.29 -19.61
C TYR A 114 14.99 -1.08 -21.03
N GLU A 115 14.51 -0.06 -21.75
CA GLU A 115 14.89 0.15 -23.15
C GLU A 115 16.40 0.29 -23.35
N PRO A 116 17.15 1.05 -22.51
CA PRO A 116 18.60 1.11 -22.65
C PRO A 116 19.32 -0.22 -22.48
N SER A 117 18.71 -1.19 -21.79
CA SER A 117 19.26 -2.53 -21.54
C SER A 117 18.70 -3.61 -22.48
N SER A 118 17.75 -3.27 -23.36
CA SER A 118 17.26 -4.16 -24.43
C SER A 118 18.36 -4.36 -25.48
N ASN A 119 18.39 -5.55 -26.08
CA ASN A 119 19.25 -5.84 -27.22
C ASN A 119 18.74 -5.17 -28.50
N ASP A 120 17.42 -5.03 -28.64
CA ASP A 120 16.79 -4.48 -29.84
C ASP A 120 16.77 -2.94 -29.84
N LEU A 121 16.54 -2.33 -28.68
CA LEU A 121 16.36 -0.88 -28.54
C LEU A 121 17.51 -0.17 -27.80
N GLY A 122 18.39 -0.93 -27.15
CA GLY A 122 19.44 -0.42 -26.28
C GLY A 122 20.84 -0.91 -26.66
N ASP A 123 21.72 -1.02 -25.65
CA ASP A 123 23.07 -1.56 -25.83
C ASP A 123 23.24 -2.98 -25.26
N GLY A 124 22.13 -3.61 -24.84
CA GLY A 124 22.12 -4.91 -24.16
C GLY A 124 22.83 -4.92 -22.80
N LYS A 125 23.31 -3.77 -22.30
CA LYS A 125 24.04 -3.70 -21.03
C LYS A 125 23.09 -3.42 -19.89
N ARG A 126 23.16 -4.28 -18.88
CA ARG A 126 22.47 -4.09 -17.61
C ARG A 126 23.02 -2.85 -16.89
N ARG A 127 22.12 -2.09 -16.26
CA ARG A 127 22.46 -0.87 -15.50
C ARG A 127 22.30 -1.13 -14.01
N GLN A 128 23.04 -0.38 -13.20
CA GLN A 128 22.95 -0.46 -11.74
C GLN A 128 21.80 0.41 -11.20
N MET A 129 21.33 0.09 -9.99
CA MET A 129 20.20 0.77 -9.35
C MET A 129 20.37 2.31 -9.27
N VAL A 130 21.57 2.79 -8.93
CA VAL A 130 21.87 4.23 -8.88
C VAL A 130 21.74 4.88 -10.25
N ALA A 131 22.10 4.19 -11.33
CA ALA A 131 21.93 4.69 -12.69
C ALA A 131 20.44 4.82 -13.05
N PHE A 132 19.62 3.80 -12.75
CA PHE A 132 18.16 3.87 -12.94
C PHE A 132 17.52 5.01 -12.14
N ALA A 133 17.91 5.18 -10.88
CA ALA A 133 17.43 6.26 -10.02
C ALA A 133 17.84 7.65 -10.55
N THR A 134 19.04 7.76 -11.12
CA THR A 134 19.52 9.00 -11.74
C THR A 134 18.79 9.28 -13.07
N ASP A 135 18.46 8.25 -13.84
CA ASP A 135 17.64 8.37 -15.04
C ASP A 135 16.19 8.75 -14.69
N LEU A 136 15.66 8.26 -13.57
CA LEU A 136 14.35 8.66 -13.05
C LEU A 136 14.32 10.15 -12.71
N ARG A 137 15.38 10.70 -12.10
CA ARG A 137 15.52 12.15 -11.89
C ARG A 137 15.41 12.92 -13.21
N ARG A 138 16.17 12.52 -14.23
CA ARG A 138 16.13 13.15 -15.56
C ARG A 138 14.72 13.10 -16.14
N PHE A 139 14.06 11.96 -16.01
CA PHE A 139 12.70 11.77 -16.50
C PHE A 139 11.69 12.70 -15.79
N ILE A 140 11.74 12.78 -14.46
CA ILE A 140 10.90 13.71 -13.67
C ILE A 140 11.10 15.16 -14.10
N LEU A 141 12.34 15.60 -14.34
CA LEU A 141 12.62 16.94 -14.82
C LEU A 141 12.02 17.19 -16.22
N SER A 142 12.09 16.20 -17.12
CA SER A 142 11.44 16.30 -18.43
C SER A 142 9.91 16.38 -18.32
N VAL A 143 9.31 15.63 -17.40
CA VAL A 143 7.86 15.72 -17.12
C VAL A 143 7.51 17.11 -16.61
N ARG A 144 8.30 17.68 -15.68
CA ARG A 144 8.12 19.05 -15.18
C ARG A 144 8.14 20.06 -16.31
N ASP A 145 9.11 19.97 -17.20
CA ASP A 145 9.23 20.92 -18.30
C ASP A 145 8.05 20.81 -19.28
N LYS A 146 7.55 19.60 -19.56
CA LYS A 146 6.36 19.40 -20.41
C LYS A 146 5.05 19.83 -19.76
N VAL A 147 4.93 19.71 -18.43
CA VAL A 147 3.70 20.03 -17.69
C VAL A 147 3.62 21.50 -17.31
N CYS A 148 4.72 22.08 -16.85
CA CYS A 148 4.76 23.45 -16.33
C CYS A 148 5.26 24.47 -17.35
N GLY A 149 6.01 24.04 -18.37
CA GLY A 149 6.74 24.96 -19.25
C GLY A 149 7.61 25.91 -18.42
N ASP A 150 7.53 27.20 -18.76
CA ASP A 150 8.26 28.29 -18.11
C ASP A 150 7.47 28.96 -16.97
N ASP A 151 6.28 28.48 -16.59
CA ASP A 151 5.49 29.07 -15.50
C ASP A 151 6.19 28.84 -14.13
N PRO A 152 6.73 29.89 -13.48
CA PRO A 152 7.48 29.73 -12.24
C PRO A 152 6.63 29.18 -11.10
N GLN A 153 5.35 29.56 -11.03
CA GLN A 153 4.45 29.11 -9.97
C GLN A 153 4.07 27.64 -10.15
N ALA A 154 3.85 27.20 -11.39
CA ALA A 154 3.59 25.80 -11.68
C ALA A 154 4.84 24.93 -11.40
N ARG A 155 6.04 25.43 -11.71
CA ARG A 155 7.30 24.73 -11.43
C ARG A 155 7.58 24.60 -9.93
N GLU A 156 7.25 25.62 -9.14
CA GLU A 156 7.37 25.60 -7.68
C GLU A 156 6.42 24.57 -7.03
N ARG A 157 5.18 24.51 -7.50
CA ARG A 157 4.18 23.52 -7.04
C ARG A 157 4.36 22.12 -7.63
N PHE A 158 5.29 21.94 -8.56
CA PHE A 158 5.42 20.69 -9.29
C PHE A 158 5.84 19.54 -8.36
N GLN A 159 5.04 18.49 -8.39
CA GLN A 159 5.36 17.19 -7.82
C GLN A 159 4.84 16.11 -8.77
N VAL A 160 5.29 14.87 -8.59
CA VAL A 160 4.77 13.68 -9.26
C VAL A 160 4.31 12.62 -8.26
N TYR A 161 3.45 11.72 -8.73
CA TYR A 161 3.19 10.44 -8.09
C TYR A 161 4.04 9.35 -8.74
N LEU A 162 4.76 8.58 -7.92
CA LEU A 162 5.44 7.37 -8.38
C LEU A 162 4.53 6.17 -8.10
N VAL A 163 4.16 5.44 -9.14
CA VAL A 163 3.39 4.19 -9.00
C VAL A 163 4.24 3.06 -9.52
N ALA A 164 4.81 2.31 -8.59
CA ALA A 164 5.84 1.34 -8.89
C ALA A 164 5.37 -0.10 -8.66
N HIS A 165 5.94 -1.02 -9.40
CA HIS A 165 5.72 -2.46 -9.23
C HIS A 165 7.04 -3.16 -8.99
N SER A 166 7.08 -4.14 -8.08
CA SER A 166 8.24 -5.00 -7.83
C SER A 166 9.54 -4.17 -7.68
N MET A 167 10.61 -4.46 -8.43
CA MET A 167 11.89 -3.72 -8.42
C MET A 167 11.76 -2.21 -8.69
N GLY A 168 10.71 -1.76 -9.39
CA GLY A 168 10.49 -0.33 -9.62
C GLY A 168 10.32 0.47 -8.33
N GLY A 169 9.82 -0.18 -7.26
CA GLY A 169 9.74 0.44 -5.94
C GLY A 169 11.13 0.62 -5.31
N LEU A 170 12.09 -0.25 -5.62
CA LEU A 170 13.49 -0.11 -5.19
C LEU A 170 14.22 0.99 -5.95
N ILE A 171 13.93 1.15 -7.26
CA ILE A 171 14.41 2.32 -8.04
C ILE A 171 13.87 3.62 -7.41
N SER A 172 12.57 3.64 -7.08
CA SER A 172 11.94 4.79 -6.42
C SER A 172 12.58 5.09 -5.07
N ARG A 173 12.89 4.06 -4.27
CA ARG A 173 13.60 4.24 -3.00
C ARG A 173 15.05 4.68 -3.16
N CYS A 174 15.81 4.11 -4.09
CA CYS A 174 17.18 4.54 -4.40
C CYS A 174 17.20 6.00 -4.86
N TYR A 175 16.21 6.42 -5.64
CA TYR A 175 16.04 7.83 -6.02
C TYR A 175 15.85 8.73 -4.80
N LEU A 176 14.92 8.37 -3.90
CA LEU A 176 14.55 9.17 -2.75
C LEU A 176 15.61 9.19 -1.63
N GLN A 177 16.17 8.02 -1.30
CA GLN A 177 17.09 7.85 -0.17
C GLN A 177 18.54 8.15 -0.53
N ASN A 178 18.94 7.85 -1.77
CA ASN A 178 20.34 7.98 -2.18
C ASN A 178 20.53 9.15 -3.15
N VAL A 179 20.02 9.06 -4.38
CA VAL A 179 20.34 10.03 -5.45
C VAL A 179 19.94 11.45 -5.09
N CYS A 180 18.75 11.65 -4.50
CA CYS A 180 18.30 12.97 -4.03
C CYS A 180 19.14 13.56 -2.90
N ILE A 181 19.77 12.72 -2.08
CA ILE A 181 20.46 13.13 -0.84
C ILE A 181 21.96 13.27 -1.06
N HIS A 182 22.56 12.38 -1.84
CA HIS A 182 24.00 12.26 -2.02
C HIS A 182 24.48 12.52 -3.45
N GLY A 183 23.57 12.63 -4.42
CA GLY A 183 23.90 12.69 -5.84
C GLY A 183 24.16 11.32 -6.45
N SER A 184 24.47 11.29 -7.75
CA SER A 184 24.77 10.07 -8.50
C SER A 184 26.24 9.63 -8.38
N GLY A 185 27.09 10.49 -7.82
CA GLY A 185 28.55 10.31 -7.77
C GLY A 185 29.29 10.90 -8.98
N ASP A 186 28.56 11.37 -10.00
CA ASP A 186 29.08 12.12 -11.14
C ASP A 186 28.71 13.60 -10.99
N LYS A 187 29.69 14.43 -10.60
CA LYS A 187 29.48 15.86 -10.32
C LYS A 187 28.91 16.64 -11.50
N ALA A 188 29.36 16.35 -12.72
CA ALA A 188 28.89 17.09 -13.91
C ALA A 188 27.43 16.75 -14.21
N ARG A 189 27.07 15.47 -14.04
CA ARG A 189 25.69 15.00 -14.18
C ARG A 189 24.78 15.51 -13.06
N ASP A 190 25.29 15.55 -11.84
CA ASP A 190 24.55 16.02 -10.67
C ASP A 190 24.22 17.51 -10.79
N GLU A 191 25.15 18.33 -11.28
CA GLU A 191 24.90 19.76 -11.56
C GLU A 191 23.76 19.95 -12.57
N GLN A 192 23.76 19.18 -13.67
CA GLN A 192 22.71 19.24 -14.69
C GLN A 192 21.33 18.81 -14.17
N LEU A 193 21.31 17.88 -13.21
CA LEU A 193 20.09 17.32 -12.63
C LEU A 193 19.64 18.05 -11.36
N GLY A 194 20.39 19.06 -10.91
CA GLY A 194 20.18 19.75 -9.66
C GLY A 194 20.17 18.78 -8.47
N LEU A 195 21.19 17.94 -8.38
CA LEU A 195 21.41 16.98 -7.31
C LEU A 195 22.63 17.37 -6.46
N PRO A 196 22.64 17.07 -5.15
CA PRO A 196 21.48 16.65 -4.36
C PRO A 196 20.40 17.75 -4.31
N GLY A 197 19.14 17.38 -4.07
CA GLY A 197 18.03 18.33 -4.11
C GLY A 197 16.66 17.68 -3.89
N ALA A 198 15.63 18.53 -3.82
CA ALA A 198 14.25 18.10 -3.59
C ALA A 198 13.81 17.01 -4.56
N SER A 199 13.08 16.00 -4.06
CA SER A 199 12.66 14.83 -4.85
C SER A 199 11.63 15.14 -5.94
N LEU A 200 10.86 16.21 -5.79
CA LEU A 200 9.71 16.50 -6.67
C LEU A 200 8.68 15.34 -6.68
N VAL A 201 8.65 14.51 -5.63
CA VAL A 201 7.71 13.40 -5.46
C VAL A 201 6.77 13.70 -4.30
N ASP A 202 5.47 13.70 -4.57
CA ASP A 202 4.44 13.90 -3.54
C ASP A 202 4.13 12.58 -2.83
N LYS A 203 3.87 11.50 -3.57
CA LYS A 203 3.50 10.18 -3.02
C LYS A 203 4.09 9.06 -3.84
N VAL A 204 4.36 7.94 -3.17
CA VAL A 204 4.78 6.68 -3.77
C VAL A 204 3.77 5.59 -3.45
N PHE A 205 3.33 4.86 -4.47
CA PHE A 205 2.52 3.65 -4.32
C PHE A 205 3.29 2.48 -4.90
N THR A 206 3.39 1.37 -4.16
CA THR A 206 4.11 0.17 -4.60
C THR A 206 3.20 -1.05 -4.67
N TYR A 207 3.34 -1.84 -5.74
CA TYR A 207 2.74 -3.16 -5.89
C TYR A 207 3.81 -4.24 -5.67
N GLY A 208 3.72 -5.01 -4.59
CA GLY A 208 4.56 -6.19 -4.37
C GLY A 208 6.07 -5.92 -4.35
N THR A 209 6.52 -4.72 -3.96
CA THR A 209 7.96 -4.42 -3.92
C THR A 209 8.65 -5.17 -2.77
N PRO A 210 9.78 -5.87 -3.02
CA PRO A 210 10.58 -6.53 -1.99
C PRO A 210 11.42 -5.51 -1.20
N HIS A 211 10.75 -4.69 -0.39
CA HIS A 211 11.38 -3.62 0.40
C HIS A 211 12.48 -4.08 1.37
N ASN A 212 12.38 -5.33 1.84
CA ASN A 212 13.41 -5.97 2.66
C ASN A 212 14.11 -7.13 1.94
N GLY A 213 14.17 -7.09 0.61
CA GLY A 213 14.79 -8.13 -0.20
C GLY A 213 13.93 -9.36 -0.44
N ILE A 214 14.51 -10.33 -1.16
CA ILE A 214 13.89 -11.62 -1.46
C ILE A 214 14.59 -12.70 -0.64
N ASP A 215 13.81 -13.62 -0.07
CA ASP A 215 14.32 -14.78 0.67
C ASP A 215 14.00 -16.06 -0.11
N ILE A 216 14.98 -16.97 -0.19
CA ILE A 216 14.87 -18.29 -0.81
C ILE A 216 15.16 -19.33 0.27
N ARG A 217 14.18 -20.20 0.56
CA ARG A 217 14.26 -21.23 1.62
C ARG A 217 14.58 -20.65 3.00
N GLY A 218 14.01 -19.48 3.31
CA GLY A 218 14.19 -18.80 4.60
C GLY A 218 15.52 -18.07 4.78
N LEU A 219 16.41 -18.08 3.78
CA LEU A 219 17.64 -17.32 3.77
C LEU A 219 17.52 -16.18 2.75
N ASN A 220 18.08 -15.00 3.05
CA ASN A 220 18.21 -13.96 2.05
C ASN A 220 19.02 -14.48 0.86
N VAL A 221 18.65 -14.08 -0.36
CA VAL A 221 19.38 -14.48 -1.58
C VAL A 221 20.89 -14.29 -1.36
N PRO A 222 21.69 -15.36 -1.34
CA PRO A 222 23.11 -15.25 -1.03
C PRO A 222 23.89 -14.67 -2.23
N ASP A 223 24.80 -13.73 -1.98
CA ASP A 223 25.71 -13.19 -3.01
C ASP A 223 26.81 -14.22 -3.31
N LEU A 224 26.50 -15.16 -4.21
CA LEU A 224 27.42 -16.26 -4.60
C LEU A 224 28.04 -16.06 -5.98
N GLY A 225 27.96 -14.85 -6.57
CA GLY A 225 28.52 -14.52 -7.88
C GLY A 225 27.82 -15.18 -9.09
N LEU A 226 27.24 -16.37 -8.93
CA LEU A 226 26.35 -17.03 -9.91
C LEU A 226 24.97 -16.35 -9.99
N THR A 227 24.54 -15.71 -8.89
CA THR A 227 23.32 -14.90 -8.77
C THR A 227 23.41 -13.55 -9.47
N ARG A 228 24.64 -13.02 -9.70
CA ARG A 228 24.90 -11.78 -10.48
C ARG A 228 24.39 -11.89 -11.91
N ALA A 229 24.49 -13.07 -12.52
CA ALA A 229 24.03 -13.31 -13.90
C ALA A 229 22.49 -13.24 -14.05
N LEU A 230 21.77 -13.38 -12.94
CA LEU A 230 20.31 -13.26 -12.84
C LEU A 230 19.88 -12.03 -12.02
N GLU A 231 20.80 -11.08 -11.76
CA GLU A 231 20.65 -9.89 -10.90
C GLU A 231 19.93 -10.11 -9.55
N ALA A 232 19.94 -11.35 -9.04
CA ALA A 232 19.25 -11.69 -7.80
C ALA A 232 19.91 -10.99 -6.59
N ASP A 233 21.18 -10.58 -6.73
CA ASP A 233 21.93 -9.80 -5.74
C ASP A 233 21.34 -8.41 -5.50
N THR A 234 20.60 -7.84 -6.47
CA THR A 234 19.85 -6.59 -6.26
C THR A 234 18.86 -6.68 -5.10
N PHE A 235 18.45 -7.89 -4.73
CA PHE A 235 17.53 -8.17 -3.63
C PHE A 235 18.23 -8.71 -2.37
N ASN A 236 19.56 -8.78 -2.38
CA ASN A 236 20.36 -9.09 -1.20
C ASN A 236 20.45 -7.87 -0.28
N ARG A 237 20.22 -8.04 1.02
CA ARG A 237 20.16 -6.93 1.99
C ARG A 237 21.45 -6.11 2.06
N GLY A 238 22.63 -6.72 1.86
CA GLY A 238 23.90 -6.00 1.81
C GLY A 238 24.00 -5.08 0.61
N ASP A 239 23.60 -5.56 -0.57
CA ASP A 239 23.56 -4.77 -1.81
C ASP A 239 22.51 -3.67 -1.74
N MET A 240 21.34 -4.00 -1.20
CA MET A 240 20.27 -3.05 -0.92
C MET A 240 20.74 -1.93 -0.01
N ALA A 241 21.42 -2.25 1.10
CA ALA A 241 21.95 -1.23 2.01
C ALA A 241 22.90 -0.27 1.26
N ARG A 242 23.77 -0.80 0.38
CA ARG A 242 24.69 0.03 -0.42
C ARG A 242 23.98 1.00 -1.35
N TYR A 243 23.05 0.53 -2.19
CA TYR A 243 22.41 1.42 -3.17
C TYR A 243 21.29 2.28 -2.55
N LEU A 244 20.73 1.90 -1.41
CA LEU A 244 19.78 2.71 -0.64
C LEU A 244 20.47 3.69 0.31
N ALA A 245 21.81 3.65 0.39
CA ALA A 245 22.61 4.44 1.31
C ALA A 245 22.19 4.26 2.79
N ILE A 246 21.91 3.02 3.18
CA ILE A 246 21.63 2.67 4.58
C ILE A 246 22.95 2.25 5.24
N ASP A 247 23.31 2.94 6.32
CA ASP A 247 24.60 2.75 6.99
C ASP A 247 24.76 1.36 7.65
N GLY A 248 26.01 0.90 7.67
CA GLY A 248 26.42 -0.31 8.40
C GLY A 248 26.09 -1.62 7.67
N GLN A 249 25.68 -2.63 8.46
CA GLN A 249 25.28 -3.96 7.98
C GLN A 249 23.93 -4.32 8.60
N PRO A 250 22.86 -3.66 8.16
CA PRO A 250 21.59 -3.75 8.86
C PRO A 250 20.93 -5.11 8.61
N ALA A 251 20.31 -5.68 9.65
CA ALA A 251 19.55 -6.93 9.53
C ALA A 251 18.31 -6.78 8.62
N ARG A 252 17.81 -5.55 8.49
CA ARG A 252 16.69 -5.18 7.61
C ARG A 252 16.98 -3.88 6.86
N VAL A 253 16.42 -3.75 5.67
CA VAL A 253 16.63 -2.61 4.76
C VAL A 253 15.32 -1.98 4.29
N ASP A 254 14.23 -2.15 5.03
CA ASP A 254 12.91 -1.61 4.71
C ASP A 254 12.62 -0.23 5.33
N THR A 255 13.63 0.43 5.91
CA THR A 255 13.53 1.82 6.37
C THR A 255 13.70 2.82 5.22
N LEU A 256 13.01 3.97 5.30
CA LEU A 256 13.29 5.15 4.44
C LEU A 256 14.39 6.05 5.01
N ASP A 257 14.89 5.73 6.21
CA ASP A 257 15.96 6.44 6.92
C ASP A 257 15.73 7.96 7.08
N GLY A 258 14.46 8.35 7.24
CA GLY A 258 14.07 9.75 7.38
C GLY A 258 14.15 10.59 6.09
N HIS A 259 14.56 10.01 4.95
CA HIS A 259 14.71 10.74 3.68
C HIS A 259 13.41 10.95 2.90
N PHE A 260 12.33 10.23 3.26
CA PHE A 260 11.01 10.45 2.71
C PHE A 260 9.92 10.10 3.74
N PRO A 261 8.81 10.87 3.84
CA PRO A 261 7.75 10.63 4.82
C PRO A 261 7.08 9.25 4.60
N PRO A 262 7.16 8.31 5.57
CA PRO A 262 6.56 6.98 5.43
C PRO A 262 5.06 7.01 5.17
N GLU A 263 4.33 7.97 5.72
CA GLU A 263 2.89 8.17 5.49
C GLU A 263 2.52 8.44 4.02
N ARG A 264 3.46 8.96 3.21
CA ARG A 264 3.28 9.19 1.77
C ARG A 264 3.85 8.04 0.92
N PHE A 265 4.16 6.89 1.52
CA PHE A 265 4.68 5.71 0.84
C PHE A 265 3.76 4.50 1.08
N PHE A 266 2.86 4.18 0.14
CA PHE A 266 1.90 3.10 0.30
C PHE A 266 2.42 1.76 -0.25
N CYS A 267 2.24 0.69 0.53
CA CYS A 267 2.62 -0.67 0.16
C CYS A 267 1.39 -1.57 -0.08
N CYS A 268 1.12 -1.92 -1.34
CA CYS A 268 0.12 -2.91 -1.72
C CYS A 268 0.76 -4.30 -1.83
N ILE A 269 0.35 -5.20 -0.94
CA ILE A 269 1.01 -6.47 -0.67
C ILE A 269 0.12 -7.62 -1.16
N GLY A 270 0.68 -8.51 -1.97
CA GLY A 270 0.00 -9.73 -2.39
C GLY A 270 0.14 -10.83 -1.34
N THR A 271 -0.86 -11.71 -1.27
CA THR A 271 -0.87 -12.86 -0.35
C THR A 271 -1.21 -14.18 -1.04
N ASN A 272 -1.27 -14.22 -2.38
CA ASN A 272 -1.60 -15.43 -3.11
C ASN A 272 -0.37 -16.03 -3.81
N TYR A 273 0.26 -16.99 -3.14
CA TYR A 273 1.42 -17.71 -3.65
C TYR A 273 1.09 -18.80 -4.70
N ASN A 274 -0.17 -19.23 -4.79
CA ASN A 274 -0.55 -20.38 -5.61
C ASN A 274 -0.61 -20.06 -7.11
N ASP A 275 -0.95 -18.82 -7.45
CA ASP A 275 -1.24 -18.38 -8.83
C ASP A 275 -0.04 -17.74 -9.54
N TYR A 276 1.17 -17.80 -8.95
CA TYR A 276 2.39 -17.33 -9.57
C TYR A 276 3.23 -18.49 -10.11
N THR A 277 3.33 -18.61 -11.44
CA THR A 277 4.10 -19.65 -12.13
C THR A 277 5.37 -19.13 -12.82
N ALA A 278 5.56 -17.81 -12.87
CA ALA A 278 6.76 -17.20 -13.43
C ALA A 278 7.95 -17.30 -12.45
N PHE A 279 9.18 -17.23 -12.95
CA PHE A 279 10.41 -17.46 -12.17
C PHE A 279 10.60 -18.94 -11.73
N PHE A 280 10.70 -19.83 -12.71
CA PHE A 280 11.17 -21.23 -12.60
C PHE A 280 10.40 -22.18 -11.67
N GLY A 281 9.20 -21.86 -11.16
CA GLY A 281 8.45 -22.75 -10.23
C GLY A 281 9.19 -23.09 -8.92
N LEU A 282 10.46 -22.70 -8.79
CA LEU A 282 11.35 -22.88 -7.64
C LEU A 282 11.11 -21.81 -6.58
N ALA A 283 10.74 -20.58 -6.99
CA ALA A 283 10.38 -19.50 -6.06
C ALA A 283 9.20 -19.92 -5.16
N ARG A 284 8.15 -20.53 -5.74
CA ARG A 284 7.01 -21.10 -5.00
C ARG A 284 7.42 -22.15 -3.97
N LYS A 285 8.45 -22.96 -4.25
CA LYS A 285 9.01 -23.95 -3.30
C LYS A 285 9.93 -23.32 -2.24
N GLY A 286 10.39 -22.09 -2.44
CA GLY A 286 11.38 -21.42 -1.60
C GLY A 286 10.81 -20.35 -0.67
N THR A 287 9.77 -19.61 -1.07
CA THR A 287 9.15 -18.53 -0.28
C THR A 287 8.03 -19.06 0.63
N GLY A 288 7.41 -20.18 0.27
CA GLY A 288 6.33 -20.76 1.08
C GLY A 288 5.03 -19.93 1.06
N PRO A 289 4.03 -20.33 1.86
CA PRO A 289 2.65 -19.86 1.72
C PRO A 289 2.42 -18.41 2.19
N MET A 290 3.35 -17.81 2.94
CA MET A 290 3.26 -16.41 3.40
C MET A 290 3.89 -15.42 2.39
N SER A 291 3.49 -15.50 1.13
CA SER A 291 4.01 -14.68 0.03
C SER A 291 2.98 -14.40 -1.07
N ASP A 292 3.32 -13.51 -2.01
CA ASP A 292 2.57 -13.31 -3.26
C ASP A 292 3.04 -14.25 -4.40
N GLY A 293 3.86 -15.25 -4.05
CA GLY A 293 4.51 -16.17 -4.99
C GLY A 293 5.95 -15.78 -5.33
N LEU A 294 6.38 -14.57 -5.00
CA LEU A 294 7.78 -14.13 -5.14
C LEU A 294 8.29 -13.42 -3.89
N VAL A 295 7.52 -12.46 -3.36
CA VAL A 295 7.92 -11.62 -2.24
C VAL A 295 7.21 -12.08 -0.97
N MET A 296 8.01 -12.35 0.07
CA MET A 296 7.50 -12.67 1.40
C MET A 296 6.69 -11.51 1.95
N ILE A 297 5.56 -11.79 2.59
CA ILE A 297 4.71 -10.77 3.23
C ILE A 297 5.54 -9.91 4.21
N GLY A 298 6.44 -10.53 4.97
CA GLY A 298 7.33 -9.84 5.93
C GLY A 298 8.39 -8.93 5.32
N ASN A 299 8.59 -8.99 4.00
CA ASN A 299 9.54 -8.16 3.25
C ASN A 299 8.87 -7.15 2.31
N ALA A 300 7.54 -7.18 2.21
CA ALA A 300 6.78 -6.44 1.19
C ALA A 300 6.34 -5.03 1.63
N ALA A 301 6.81 -4.54 2.78
CA ALA A 301 6.41 -3.25 3.33
C ALA A 301 7.61 -2.43 3.79
N VAL A 302 7.53 -1.12 3.60
CA VAL A 302 8.41 -0.15 4.24
C VAL A 302 8.01 0.02 5.72
N SER A 303 8.98 0.23 6.61
CA SER A 303 8.72 0.49 8.03
C SER A 303 7.94 1.79 8.22
N GLY A 304 6.90 1.78 9.07
CA GLY A 304 6.03 2.94 9.32
C GLY A 304 5.06 3.32 8.20
N ALA A 305 5.20 2.74 7.01
CA ALA A 305 4.37 3.05 5.85
C ALA A 305 2.97 2.39 5.92
N PRO A 306 1.92 3.05 5.39
CA PRO A 306 0.59 2.48 5.23
C PRO A 306 0.63 1.30 4.27
N ARG A 307 -0.14 0.25 4.56
CA ARG A 307 -0.13 -0.98 3.78
C ARG A 307 -1.50 -1.65 3.72
N ALA A 308 -1.80 -2.22 2.56
CA ALA A 308 -2.95 -3.08 2.35
C ALA A 308 -2.51 -4.44 1.83
N PHE A 309 -3.16 -5.49 2.31
CA PHE A 309 -2.90 -6.86 1.91
C PHE A 309 -4.08 -7.30 1.06
N VAL A 310 -3.82 -7.82 -0.13
CA VAL A 310 -4.87 -8.27 -1.05
C VAL A 310 -4.49 -9.65 -1.56
N HIS A 311 -5.48 -10.53 -1.69
CA HIS A 311 -5.24 -11.93 -2.05
C HIS A 311 -5.02 -12.11 -3.56
N ARG A 312 -3.91 -11.55 -4.03
CA ARG A 312 -3.45 -11.49 -5.42
C ARG A 312 -2.00 -11.97 -5.50
N SER A 313 -1.63 -12.49 -6.67
CA SER A 313 -0.26 -12.92 -6.96
C SER A 313 0.63 -11.72 -7.29
N HIS A 314 1.95 -11.94 -7.36
CA HIS A 314 2.90 -10.88 -7.68
C HIS A 314 2.62 -10.22 -9.05
N SER A 315 2.38 -11.05 -10.08
CA SER A 315 2.06 -10.63 -11.45
C SER A 315 1.07 -11.60 -12.11
N GLY A 316 0.75 -11.37 -13.39
CA GLY A 316 -0.15 -12.21 -14.19
C GLY A 316 -1.61 -11.77 -14.14
N ALA A 317 -2.52 -12.61 -14.65
CA ALA A 317 -3.95 -12.31 -14.73
C ALA A 317 -4.63 -12.24 -13.35
N TYR A 318 -4.02 -12.83 -12.32
CA TYR A 318 -4.46 -12.74 -10.92
C TYR A 318 -3.56 -11.80 -10.09
N GLY A 319 -2.69 -11.05 -10.77
CA GLY A 319 -1.65 -10.24 -10.15
C GLY A 319 -2.16 -8.94 -9.53
N LEU A 320 -1.37 -8.38 -8.63
CA LEU A 320 -1.64 -7.12 -7.92
C LEU A 320 -2.00 -5.96 -8.86
N VAL A 321 -1.20 -5.73 -9.89
CA VAL A 321 -1.40 -4.64 -10.86
C VAL A 321 -2.71 -4.84 -11.65
N ASN A 322 -3.06 -6.09 -11.96
CA ASN A 322 -4.21 -6.45 -12.77
C ASN A 322 -5.46 -6.75 -11.91
N SER A 323 -5.62 -6.04 -10.80
CA SER A 323 -6.70 -6.29 -9.84
C SER A 323 -7.47 -5.02 -9.47
N GLU A 324 -8.79 -5.18 -9.27
CA GLU A 324 -9.65 -4.11 -8.77
C GLU A 324 -9.20 -3.68 -7.38
N GLU A 325 -8.78 -4.61 -6.52
CA GLU A 325 -8.26 -4.34 -5.18
C GLU A 325 -7.02 -3.43 -5.22
N GLY A 326 -6.06 -3.75 -6.09
CA GLY A 326 -4.83 -2.99 -6.26
C GLY A 326 -5.09 -1.59 -6.82
N TYR A 327 -5.99 -1.46 -7.79
CA TYR A 327 -6.38 -0.16 -8.34
C TYR A 327 -7.14 0.69 -7.33
N GLN A 328 -8.07 0.11 -6.59
CA GLN A 328 -8.93 0.85 -5.68
C GLN A 328 -8.18 1.33 -4.44
N ASN A 329 -7.12 0.63 -4.01
CA ASN A 329 -6.14 1.14 -3.04
C ASN A 329 -5.31 2.29 -3.64
N LEU A 330 -4.78 2.14 -4.86
CA LEU A 330 -4.03 3.20 -5.55
C LEU A 330 -4.85 4.50 -5.65
N ARG A 331 -6.05 4.40 -6.22
CA ARG A 331 -6.96 5.53 -6.42
C ARG A 331 -7.27 6.24 -5.10
N ARG A 332 -7.59 5.49 -4.04
CA ARG A 332 -7.92 6.05 -2.73
C ARG A 332 -6.71 6.68 -2.05
N PHE A 333 -5.53 6.08 -2.16
CA PHE A 333 -4.31 6.66 -1.61
C PHE A 333 -3.91 7.97 -2.32
N LEU A 334 -4.03 8.03 -3.65
CA LEU A 334 -3.69 9.24 -4.39
C LEU A 334 -4.73 10.35 -4.16
N PHE A 335 -6.03 10.05 -4.25
CA PHE A 335 -7.11 11.05 -4.37
C PHE A 335 -8.15 11.03 -3.25
N GLY A 336 -8.03 10.13 -2.26
CA GLY A 336 -8.95 10.06 -1.12
C GLY A 336 -8.89 11.31 -0.26
N GLN A 337 -10.00 11.64 0.39
CA GLN A 337 -10.10 12.83 1.26
C GLN A 337 -9.72 12.53 2.70
N PHE A 338 -9.95 11.30 3.17
CA PHE A 338 -9.70 10.91 4.55
C PHE A 338 -8.83 9.67 4.60
N ARG A 339 -7.81 9.70 5.45
CA ARG A 339 -7.05 8.53 5.89
C ARG A 339 -7.73 7.96 7.13
N VAL A 340 -7.77 6.63 7.23
CA VAL A 340 -8.26 5.89 8.39
C VAL A 340 -7.22 4.84 8.77
N ASP A 341 -6.76 4.85 10.00
CA ASP A 341 -5.90 3.80 10.56
C ASP A 341 -6.65 3.05 11.66
N ALA A 342 -6.51 1.73 11.67
CA ALA A 342 -7.09 0.84 12.67
C ALA A 342 -5.97 0.03 13.34
N ARG A 343 -5.96 0.05 14.68
CA ARG A 343 -5.05 -0.75 15.51
C ARG A 343 -5.82 -1.48 16.60
N LEU A 344 -5.37 -2.69 16.94
CA LEU A 344 -5.94 -3.48 18.03
C LEU A 344 -5.06 -3.39 19.26
N VAL A 345 -5.63 -2.93 20.37
CA VAL A 345 -5.05 -3.08 21.70
C VAL A 345 -5.69 -4.28 22.36
N ILE A 346 -4.87 -5.18 22.88
CA ILE A 346 -5.33 -6.40 23.54
C ILE A 346 -5.17 -6.16 25.03
N ASP A 347 -6.30 -6.19 25.75
CA ASP A 347 -6.33 -5.92 27.20
C ASP A 347 -6.30 -7.23 28.01
N ALA A 348 -6.89 -8.30 27.50
CA ALA A 348 -6.82 -9.64 28.10
C ALA A 348 -7.11 -10.76 27.09
N ILE A 349 -6.46 -11.91 27.32
CA ILE A 349 -6.77 -13.21 26.73
C ILE A 349 -6.94 -14.19 27.88
N THR A 350 -8.06 -14.90 27.93
CA THR A 350 -8.30 -15.95 28.92
C THR A 350 -8.02 -17.32 28.30
N LEU A 351 -7.48 -18.23 29.10
CA LEU A 351 -7.22 -19.61 28.71
C LEU A 351 -8.45 -20.49 29.00
N PRO A 352 -8.57 -21.67 28.36
CA PRO A 352 -9.53 -22.68 28.79
C PRO A 352 -9.30 -23.06 30.27
N PRO A 353 -10.36 -23.32 31.08
CA PRO A 353 -10.22 -23.59 32.51
C PRO A 353 -9.32 -24.79 32.85
N ALA A 354 -9.31 -25.82 31.99
CA ALA A 354 -8.45 -26.98 32.15
C ALA A 354 -6.96 -26.63 32.02
N ILE A 355 -6.61 -25.76 31.06
CA ILE A 355 -5.24 -25.28 30.86
C ILE A 355 -4.83 -24.36 32.00
N GLU A 356 -5.71 -23.42 32.39
CA GLU A 356 -5.45 -22.47 33.48
C GLU A 356 -5.15 -23.21 34.80
N LYS A 357 -5.90 -24.29 35.07
CA LYS A 357 -5.64 -25.20 36.20
C LYS A 357 -4.30 -25.94 36.05
N ALA A 358 -3.98 -26.44 34.86
CA ALA A 358 -2.76 -27.21 34.60
C ALA A 358 -1.49 -26.36 34.80
N VAL A 359 -1.54 -25.07 34.47
CA VAL A 359 -0.38 -24.17 34.65
C VAL A 359 -0.30 -23.52 36.04
N GLY A 360 -1.26 -23.79 36.92
CA GLY A 360 -1.24 -23.34 38.32
C GLY A 360 -1.59 -21.86 38.51
N GLY A 361 -2.42 -21.30 37.63
CA GLY A 361 -2.82 -19.88 37.68
C GLY A 361 -1.63 -18.90 37.58
N ALA A 362 -1.74 -17.73 38.23
CA ALA A 362 -0.75 -16.64 38.17
C ALA A 362 0.62 -16.93 38.82
N THR A 363 0.84 -18.12 39.39
CA THR A 363 2.08 -18.52 40.09
C THR A 363 2.95 -19.53 39.32
N GLY A 364 2.63 -19.78 38.04
CA GLY A 364 2.84 -21.06 37.35
C GLY A 364 4.26 -21.64 37.23
N ARG A 365 4.32 -22.98 37.37
CA ARG A 365 5.49 -23.87 37.20
C ARG A 365 5.66 -24.43 35.77
N HIS A 366 4.67 -24.22 34.89
CA HIS A 366 4.59 -24.81 33.55
C HIS A 366 4.38 -23.74 32.49
N ARG A 367 4.97 -23.91 31.31
CA ARG A 367 4.94 -22.90 30.23
C ARG A 367 3.81 -23.21 29.24
N VAL A 368 2.93 -22.23 29.00
CA VAL A 368 1.94 -22.29 27.91
C VAL A 368 2.52 -21.66 26.65
N ASN A 369 2.54 -22.40 25.55
CA ASN A 369 2.74 -21.82 24.23
C ASN A 369 1.43 -21.91 23.44
N ALA A 370 1.07 -20.83 22.75
CA ALA A 370 -0.08 -20.81 21.85
C ALA A 370 0.12 -19.73 20.78
N ALA A 371 -0.14 -20.09 19.52
CA ALA A 371 -0.04 -19.18 18.38
C ALA A 371 -1.44 -18.71 17.95
N TYR A 372 -1.77 -17.47 18.30
CA TYR A 372 -3.04 -16.84 17.93
C TYR A 372 -2.96 -16.27 16.52
N TYR A 373 -3.92 -16.64 15.70
CA TYR A 373 -4.10 -16.09 14.36
C TYR A 373 -5.22 -15.05 14.38
N ILE A 374 -4.87 -13.84 13.96
CA ILE A 374 -5.76 -12.68 13.91
C ILE A 374 -6.04 -12.36 12.44
N GLU A 375 -7.30 -12.51 12.05
CA GLU A 375 -7.80 -12.20 10.72
C GLU A 375 -8.38 -10.79 10.68
N THR A 376 -8.14 -10.08 9.57
CA THR A 376 -8.63 -8.71 9.38
C THR A 376 -9.06 -8.49 7.94
N GLU A 377 -10.25 -7.92 7.75
CA GLU A 377 -10.82 -7.67 6.43
C GLU A 377 -11.46 -6.28 6.40
N ALA A 378 -11.06 -5.43 5.45
CA ALA A 378 -11.64 -4.11 5.25
C ALA A 378 -12.30 -4.00 3.89
N ALA A 379 -13.55 -3.54 3.87
CA ALA A 379 -14.33 -3.35 2.65
C ALA A 379 -15.07 -2.01 2.68
N VAL A 380 -15.39 -1.47 1.52
CA VAL A 380 -16.24 -0.27 1.38
C VAL A 380 -17.59 -0.65 0.81
N ARG A 381 -18.60 0.17 1.11
CA ARG A 381 -19.98 -0.09 0.67
C ARG A 381 -20.06 -0.29 -0.84
N GLY A 382 -20.65 -1.42 -1.25
CA GLY A 382 -20.89 -1.77 -2.66
C GLY A 382 -19.70 -2.41 -3.37
N ALA A 383 -18.52 -2.48 -2.76
CA ALA A 383 -17.39 -3.20 -3.35
C ALA A 383 -17.68 -4.71 -3.41
N ARG A 384 -17.26 -5.34 -4.52
CA ARG A 384 -17.24 -6.81 -4.69
C ARG A 384 -15.88 -7.41 -4.36
N TYR A 385 -15.08 -6.65 -3.63
CA TYR A 385 -13.68 -6.90 -3.37
C TYR A 385 -13.33 -6.31 -1.99
N PHE A 386 -12.24 -6.80 -1.39
CA PHE A 386 -11.70 -6.24 -0.16
C PHE A 386 -10.61 -5.23 -0.48
N LEU A 387 -10.59 -4.09 0.24
CA LEU A 387 -9.45 -3.17 0.19
C LEU A 387 -8.26 -3.74 0.95
N HIS A 388 -8.53 -4.54 1.98
CA HIS A 388 -7.53 -5.24 2.76
C HIS A 388 -8.12 -6.58 3.22
N GLN A 389 -7.35 -7.65 3.15
CA GLN A 389 -7.73 -8.97 3.64
C GLN A 389 -6.49 -9.74 4.10
N ARG A 390 -6.56 -10.25 5.33
CA ARG A 390 -5.61 -11.19 5.91
C ARG A 390 -6.38 -12.28 6.60
N ARG A 391 -6.16 -13.53 6.18
CA ARG A 391 -6.90 -14.71 6.68
C ARG A 391 -5.96 -15.88 6.95
N PHE A 392 -6.40 -16.77 7.82
CA PHE A 392 -5.65 -17.97 8.14
C PHE A 392 -5.58 -18.95 6.96
N ASP A 393 -6.71 -19.19 6.29
CA ASP A 393 -6.82 -20.05 5.09
C ASP A 393 -5.95 -19.57 3.90
N GLN A 394 -5.65 -18.26 3.88
CA GLN A 394 -4.76 -17.61 2.91
C GLN A 394 -3.31 -17.53 3.39
N SER A 395 -2.96 -18.13 4.55
CA SER A 395 -1.63 -18.03 5.16
C SER A 395 -1.14 -16.58 5.28
N SER A 396 -2.05 -15.66 5.59
CA SER A 396 -1.75 -14.23 5.66
C SER A 396 -2.20 -13.58 6.95
N ALA A 397 -2.92 -14.29 7.83
CA ALA A 397 -3.30 -13.80 9.15
C ALA A 397 -2.09 -13.26 9.94
N LEU A 398 -2.34 -12.32 10.83
CA LEU A 398 -1.37 -11.92 11.83
C LEU A 398 -1.16 -13.09 12.78
N MET A 399 0.08 -13.45 13.08
CA MET A 399 0.39 -14.47 14.09
C MET A 399 1.03 -13.78 15.30
N LYS A 400 0.53 -14.08 16.49
CA LYS A 400 1.10 -13.63 17.76
C LYS A 400 1.11 -14.77 18.76
N ASN A 401 2.19 -14.91 19.50
CA ASN A 401 2.27 -15.88 20.59
C ASN A 401 1.54 -15.37 21.83
N TYR A 402 1.10 -16.28 22.70
CA TYR A 402 0.43 -15.95 23.96
C TYR A 402 1.16 -14.87 24.77
N ASP A 403 2.47 -15.04 24.99
CA ASP A 403 3.29 -14.08 25.74
C ASP A 403 3.28 -12.68 25.10
N GLU A 404 3.33 -12.60 23.76
CA GLU A 404 3.26 -11.33 23.04
C GLU A 404 1.89 -10.65 23.19
N LEU A 405 0.81 -11.42 23.34
CA LEU A 405 -0.54 -10.88 23.48
C LEU A 405 -0.86 -10.46 24.91
N VAL A 406 -0.35 -11.20 25.90
CA VAL A 406 -0.67 -10.98 27.32
C VAL A 406 0.30 -10.01 27.98
N HIS A 407 1.57 -10.03 27.57
CA HIS A 407 2.61 -9.16 28.13
C HIS A 407 3.05 -8.05 27.17
N GLY A 408 2.67 -8.13 25.89
CA GLY A 408 2.87 -7.04 24.95
C GLY A 408 1.82 -5.95 25.13
N HIS A 409 2.25 -4.70 25.12
CA HIS A 409 1.37 -3.54 25.21
C HIS A 409 1.30 -2.73 23.91
N ASP A 410 2.03 -3.17 22.87
CA ASP A 410 2.09 -2.47 21.59
C ASP A 410 0.80 -2.70 20.78
N PRO A 411 0.12 -1.63 20.34
CA PRO A 411 -1.05 -1.77 19.47
C PRO A 411 -0.71 -2.49 18.17
N LEU A 412 -1.46 -3.54 17.83
CA LEU A 412 -1.28 -4.30 16.60
C LEU A 412 -1.85 -3.53 15.41
N TYR A 413 -1.04 -3.33 14.38
CA TYR A 413 -1.51 -2.75 13.12
C TYR A 413 -2.51 -3.68 12.42
N LEU A 414 -3.74 -3.21 12.20
CA LEU A 414 -4.74 -3.95 11.43
C LEU A 414 -4.79 -3.47 9.99
N PHE A 415 -4.97 -2.17 9.77
CA PHE A 415 -5.27 -1.61 8.45
C PHE A 415 -5.01 -0.11 8.39
N THR A 416 -4.56 0.38 7.23
CA THR A 416 -4.72 1.78 6.82
C THR A 416 -5.49 1.82 5.52
N GLY A 417 -6.55 2.62 5.50
CA GLY A 417 -7.38 2.85 4.33
C GLY A 417 -7.58 4.31 4.05
N TYR A 418 -8.09 4.60 2.86
CA TYR A 418 -8.42 5.95 2.46
C TYR A 418 -9.84 5.97 1.91
N LEU A 419 -10.63 6.95 2.32
CA LEU A 419 -12.01 7.11 1.86
C LEU A 419 -12.06 8.15 0.76
N HIS A 420 -12.70 7.81 -0.34
CA HIS A 420 -12.78 8.65 -1.53
C HIS A 420 -14.25 8.89 -1.93
N GLU A 421 -14.70 10.15 -1.92
CA GLU A 421 -16.07 10.51 -2.27
C GLU A 421 -16.43 10.14 -3.72
N GLY A 422 -15.47 10.27 -4.65
CA GLY A 422 -15.65 9.91 -6.06
C GLY A 422 -15.71 8.39 -6.31
N ALA A 423 -15.46 7.57 -5.29
CA ALA A 423 -15.63 6.12 -5.36
C ALA A 423 -16.93 5.63 -4.68
N LYS A 424 -17.83 6.55 -4.30
CA LYS A 424 -19.19 6.18 -3.87
C LYS A 424 -19.97 5.64 -5.06
N MET A 425 -20.86 4.67 -4.79
CA MET A 425 -21.84 4.20 -5.77
C MET A 425 -22.73 5.38 -6.21
N PRO A 426 -22.79 5.72 -7.52
CA PRO A 426 -23.57 6.85 -8.02
C PRO A 426 -25.06 6.80 -7.62
N GLU A 427 -25.61 5.59 -7.48
CA GLU A 427 -27.01 5.32 -7.14
C GLU A 427 -27.28 5.23 -5.63
N SER A 428 -26.27 5.38 -4.77
CA SER A 428 -26.47 5.32 -3.31
C SER A 428 -27.17 6.57 -2.80
N HIS A 429 -28.41 6.42 -2.30
CA HIS A 429 -29.15 7.49 -1.65
C HIS A 429 -28.48 8.01 -0.37
N ASP A 430 -27.72 7.16 0.34
CA ASP A 430 -26.97 7.56 1.52
C ASP A 430 -25.59 8.12 1.11
N ARG A 431 -25.31 9.33 1.60
CA ARG A 431 -24.10 10.11 1.30
C ARG A 431 -22.95 9.82 2.27
N ALA A 432 -23.15 9.01 3.30
CA ALA A 432 -22.08 8.62 4.22
C ALA A 432 -20.95 7.88 3.47
N LEU A 433 -19.70 8.21 3.81
CA LEU A 433 -18.55 7.38 3.49
C LEU A 433 -18.57 6.19 4.46
N ALA A 434 -18.84 5.00 3.95
CA ALA A 434 -19.01 3.81 4.78
C ALA A 434 -18.01 2.72 4.44
N PHE A 435 -17.44 2.12 5.48
CA PHE A 435 -16.56 0.97 5.40
C PHE A 435 -16.87 -0.03 6.51
N GLN A 436 -16.46 -1.28 6.30
CA GLN A 436 -16.53 -2.35 7.29
C GLN A 436 -15.13 -2.83 7.62
N LEU A 437 -14.94 -3.23 8.88
CA LEU A 437 -13.76 -3.93 9.37
C LEU A 437 -14.23 -5.21 10.08
N ARG A 438 -13.90 -6.38 9.53
CA ARG A 438 -14.03 -7.65 10.26
C ARG A 438 -12.72 -7.93 10.98
N LEU A 439 -12.83 -8.32 12.24
CA LEU A 439 -11.72 -8.74 13.09
C LEU A 439 -12.10 -10.07 13.73
N ALA A 440 -11.26 -11.08 13.54
CA ALA A 440 -11.45 -12.39 14.15
C ALA A 440 -10.14 -12.93 14.75
N ILE A 441 -10.23 -13.64 15.86
CA ILE A 441 -9.10 -14.25 16.57
C ILE A 441 -9.42 -15.72 16.77
N GLN A 442 -8.62 -16.60 16.18
CA GLN A 442 -8.84 -18.05 16.26
C GLN A 442 -8.49 -18.60 17.64
N VAL A 443 -9.17 -19.68 18.01
CA VAL A 443 -8.75 -20.54 19.12
C VAL A 443 -7.46 -21.24 18.69
N PRO A 444 -6.33 -21.02 19.39
CA PRO A 444 -5.07 -21.65 19.02
C PRO A 444 -5.05 -23.12 19.44
N ALA A 445 -4.13 -23.88 18.85
CA ALA A 445 -3.66 -25.10 19.50
C ALA A 445 -2.76 -24.70 20.68
N TYR A 446 -3.04 -25.24 21.86
CA TYR A 446 -2.27 -24.95 23.06
C TYR A 446 -1.20 -26.03 23.27
N GLU A 447 -0.06 -25.62 23.79
CA GLU A 447 1.00 -26.51 24.27
C GLU A 447 1.29 -26.20 25.74
N ILE A 448 1.44 -27.25 26.55
CA ILE A 448 1.91 -27.17 27.94
C ILE A 448 3.23 -27.91 27.99
N ASP A 449 4.32 -27.21 28.34
CA ASP A 449 5.69 -27.76 28.37
C ASP A 449 6.10 -28.49 27.07
N ASN A 450 5.71 -27.92 25.92
CA ASN A 450 5.94 -28.44 24.57
C ASN A 450 5.18 -29.75 24.23
N ALA A 451 4.17 -30.11 25.02
CA ALA A 451 3.22 -31.15 24.67
C ALA A 451 1.89 -30.50 24.23
N PHE A 452 1.41 -30.85 23.04
CA PHE A 452 0.12 -30.36 22.54
C PHE A 452 -1.03 -30.81 23.42
N TRP A 453 -1.91 -29.87 23.72
CA TRP A 453 -3.17 -30.09 24.40
C TRP A 453 -4.32 -29.94 23.39
N PHE A 454 -4.96 -31.07 23.05
CA PHE A 454 -6.04 -31.13 22.07
C PHE A 454 -7.40 -31.45 22.69
N ASP A 455 -7.48 -31.63 24.02
CA ASP A 455 -8.75 -31.90 24.68
C ASP A 455 -9.71 -30.73 24.41
N GLU A 456 -10.94 -31.01 23.99
CA GLU A 456 -11.96 -30.01 23.67
C GLU A 456 -11.59 -29.00 22.55
N HIS A 457 -10.49 -29.22 21.81
CA HIS A 457 -10.10 -28.36 20.68
C HIS A 457 -10.93 -28.70 19.43
N TYR A 458 -11.65 -27.70 18.91
CA TYR A 458 -12.30 -27.76 17.60
C TYR A 458 -11.54 -26.89 16.60
N PRO A 459 -11.03 -27.46 15.49
CA PRO A 459 -10.39 -26.67 14.45
C PRO A 459 -11.35 -25.64 13.83
N GLY A 460 -10.87 -24.40 13.68
CA GLY A 460 -11.60 -23.32 13.02
C GLY A 460 -12.51 -22.48 13.92
N ASP A 461 -12.52 -22.74 15.23
CA ASP A 461 -13.23 -21.90 16.19
C ASP A 461 -12.53 -20.56 16.44
N TYR A 462 -13.31 -19.57 16.89
CA TYR A 462 -12.83 -18.23 17.19
C TYR A 462 -13.16 -17.85 18.63
N ILE A 463 -12.17 -17.30 19.35
CA ILE A 463 -12.41 -16.65 20.66
C ILE A 463 -13.08 -15.29 20.47
N PHE A 464 -13.01 -14.73 19.26
CA PHE A 464 -13.64 -13.47 18.88
C PHE A 464 -13.85 -13.43 17.36
N ASP A 465 -15.04 -13.05 16.89
CA ASP A 465 -15.31 -12.69 15.49
C ASP A 465 -16.37 -11.59 15.48
N GLU A 466 -16.00 -10.42 14.97
CA GLU A 466 -16.89 -9.26 14.91
C GLU A 466 -16.69 -8.48 13.63
N THR A 467 -17.80 -8.00 13.06
CA THR A 467 -17.77 -7.07 11.92
C THR A 467 -18.28 -5.72 12.35
N LEU A 468 -17.38 -4.73 12.35
CA LEU A 468 -17.69 -3.34 12.60
C LEU A 468 -18.09 -2.65 11.30
N THR A 469 -19.19 -1.89 11.33
CA THR A 469 -19.59 -1.00 10.22
C THR A 469 -19.44 0.44 10.66
N PHE A 470 -18.78 1.26 9.86
CA PHE A 470 -18.57 2.69 10.10
C PHE A 470 -19.29 3.53 9.06
N GLU A 471 -19.83 4.66 9.48
CA GLU A 471 -20.36 5.71 8.61
C GLU A 471 -19.78 7.06 9.00
N ILE A 472 -19.17 7.74 8.03
CA ILE A 472 -18.58 9.06 8.19
C ILE A 472 -19.35 10.05 7.33
N ARG A 473 -19.82 11.15 7.95
CA ARG A 473 -20.56 12.23 7.28
C ARG A 473 -19.72 13.51 7.29
N PRO A 474 -18.78 13.67 6.33
CA PRO A 474 -17.80 14.76 6.33
C PRO A 474 -18.41 16.15 6.16
N ARG A 475 -19.63 16.25 5.62
CA ARG A 475 -20.33 17.52 5.37
C ARG A 475 -21.22 17.98 6.53
N GLN A 476 -21.28 17.21 7.61
CA GLN A 476 -21.98 17.65 8.82
C GLN A 476 -21.00 18.42 9.71
N THR A 477 -21.49 19.49 10.32
CA THR A 477 -20.75 20.30 11.30
C THR A 477 -21.52 20.25 12.62
N PRO A 478 -20.99 19.61 13.67
CA PRO A 478 -19.69 18.91 13.72
C PRO A 478 -19.66 17.62 12.88
N LEU A 479 -18.46 17.15 12.53
CA LEU A 479 -18.23 15.88 11.82
C LEU A 479 -18.91 14.73 12.57
N SER A 480 -19.80 14.00 11.90
CA SER A 480 -20.47 12.85 12.49
C SER A 480 -19.82 11.54 12.04
N ILE A 481 -19.39 10.76 13.03
CA ILE A 481 -18.94 9.37 12.86
C ILE A 481 -19.88 8.49 13.68
N SER A 482 -20.38 7.43 13.05
CA SER A 482 -21.12 6.38 13.74
C SER A 482 -20.56 5.01 13.42
N TYR A 483 -20.77 4.07 14.33
CA TYR A 483 -20.38 2.68 14.18
C TYR A 483 -21.47 1.71 14.65
N GLY A 484 -21.31 0.45 14.26
CA GLY A 484 -22.13 -0.64 14.77
C GLY A 484 -21.40 -1.97 14.69
N LEU A 485 -21.59 -2.76 15.74
CA LEU A 485 -21.15 -4.14 15.89
C LEU A 485 -22.21 -5.07 15.30
N ALA A 486 -21.86 -5.97 14.38
CA ALA A 486 -22.81 -6.87 13.72
C ALA A 486 -23.49 -7.82 14.73
N SER A 487 -22.75 -8.30 15.74
CA SER A 487 -23.29 -9.17 16.80
C SER A 487 -24.41 -8.53 17.62
N ARG A 488 -24.42 -7.19 17.73
CA ARG A 488 -25.39 -6.44 18.57
C ARG A 488 -26.44 -5.68 17.77
N HIS A 489 -26.11 -5.22 16.56
CA HIS A 489 -26.92 -4.24 15.82
C HIS A 489 -27.40 -4.72 14.45
N ALA A 490 -27.19 -6.00 14.14
CA ALA A 490 -27.33 -6.60 12.81
C ALA A 490 -26.28 -6.10 11.79
N PRO A 491 -25.96 -6.90 10.75
CA PRO A 491 -24.95 -6.54 9.77
C PRO A 491 -25.27 -5.23 9.03
N ARG A 492 -24.21 -4.49 8.67
CA ARG A 492 -24.26 -3.27 7.83
C ARG A 492 -24.95 -2.06 8.47
N ARG A 493 -25.20 -2.07 9.78
CA ARG A 493 -25.78 -0.93 10.51
C ARG A 493 -24.73 -0.23 11.37
N ALA A 494 -24.82 1.09 11.43
CA ALA A 494 -23.95 1.94 12.27
C ALA A 494 -24.78 2.89 13.17
N PRO A 495 -25.58 2.35 14.13
CA PRO A 495 -26.54 3.16 14.89
C PRO A 495 -25.92 3.99 16.01
N LYS A 496 -24.71 3.63 16.49
CA LYS A 496 -24.08 4.30 17.62
C LYS A 496 -23.23 5.46 17.13
N LYS A 497 -23.64 6.69 17.44
CA LYS A 497 -22.79 7.88 17.24
C LYS A 497 -21.67 7.87 18.27
N ILE A 498 -20.48 8.29 17.85
CA ILE A 498 -19.38 8.54 18.77
C ILE A 498 -19.70 9.83 19.53
N ALA A 499 -19.70 9.76 20.87
CA ALA A 499 -19.93 10.94 21.70
C ALA A 499 -18.74 11.89 21.61
N SER A 500 -18.97 13.19 21.84
CA SER A 500 -17.88 14.19 21.87
C SER A 500 -16.79 13.84 22.86
N ASP A 501 -17.18 13.25 24.00
CA ASP A 501 -16.27 12.96 25.12
C ASP A 501 -15.41 11.72 24.84
N ASP A 502 -15.83 10.87 23.90
CA ASP A 502 -15.10 9.69 23.42
C ASP A 502 -14.22 10.01 22.19
N LEU A 503 -14.25 11.26 21.73
CA LEU A 503 -13.57 11.72 20.52
C LEU A 503 -12.46 12.72 20.88
N THR A 504 -11.21 12.29 20.73
CA THR A 504 -10.06 13.19 20.86
C THR A 504 -9.77 13.82 19.50
N ILE A 505 -9.68 15.16 19.46
CA ILE A 505 -9.25 15.91 18.28
C ILE A 505 -7.82 16.39 18.52
N ALA A 506 -6.89 15.88 17.71
CA ALA A 506 -5.50 16.31 17.73
C ALA A 506 -5.32 17.70 17.09
N ALA A 507 -4.19 18.35 17.35
CA ALA A 507 -3.91 19.71 16.87
C ALA A 507 -3.87 19.82 15.33
N ASP A 508 -3.57 18.72 14.64
CA ASP A 508 -3.57 18.59 13.18
C ASP A 508 -4.97 18.32 12.59
N GLY A 509 -6.01 18.29 13.43
CA GLY A 509 -7.38 17.97 13.03
C GLY A 509 -7.66 16.47 12.92
N SER A 510 -6.70 15.60 13.26
CA SER A 510 -6.92 14.15 13.31
C SER A 510 -7.88 13.80 14.44
N LEU A 511 -8.83 12.92 14.13
CA LEU A 511 -9.82 12.39 15.05
C LEU A 511 -9.35 11.04 15.57
N HIS A 512 -9.44 10.83 16.88
CA HIS A 512 -9.07 9.59 17.54
C HIS A 512 -10.20 9.13 18.46
N PHE A 513 -10.55 7.85 18.38
CA PHE A 513 -11.53 7.25 19.27
C PHE A 513 -11.24 5.75 19.44
N GLU A 514 -11.78 5.18 20.52
CA GLU A 514 -11.63 3.76 20.83
C GLU A 514 -12.99 3.07 20.91
N ILE A 515 -13.04 1.81 20.48
CA ILE A 515 -14.23 0.95 20.60
C ILE A 515 -13.83 -0.29 21.38
N ALA A 516 -14.43 -0.49 22.55
CA ALA A 516 -14.27 -1.71 23.33
C ALA A 516 -14.80 -2.93 22.56
N LEU A 517 -14.01 -4.01 22.55
CA LEU A 517 -14.27 -5.27 21.88
C LEU A 517 -14.14 -6.44 22.86
N GLY A 518 -14.91 -7.50 22.60
CA GLY A 518 -14.86 -8.72 23.39
C GLY A 518 -15.68 -8.65 24.68
N PHE A 519 -15.29 -9.42 25.69
CA PHE A 519 -15.95 -9.44 26.99
C PHE A 519 -15.60 -8.21 27.82
N ASP A 520 -16.46 -7.86 28.78
CA ASP A 520 -16.15 -6.81 29.77
C ASP A 520 -15.09 -7.32 30.75
N ARG A 521 -13.95 -6.63 30.84
CA ARG A 521 -12.86 -6.98 31.75
C ARG A 521 -13.27 -7.02 33.23
N GLN A 522 -14.35 -6.33 33.60
CA GLN A 522 -14.90 -6.36 34.96
C GLN A 522 -15.94 -7.47 35.17
N SER A 523 -16.22 -8.29 34.15
CA SER A 523 -17.13 -9.43 34.28
C SER A 523 -16.63 -10.40 35.36
N ALA A 524 -17.54 -10.78 36.26
CA ALA A 524 -17.26 -11.77 37.29
C ALA A 524 -16.99 -13.18 36.71
N ASN A 525 -17.54 -13.47 35.53
CA ASN A 525 -17.40 -14.73 34.82
C ASN A 525 -17.02 -14.45 33.36
N PRO A 526 -15.75 -14.12 33.06
CA PRO A 526 -15.32 -13.92 31.68
C PRO A 526 -15.37 -15.25 30.91
N PRO A 527 -15.62 -15.22 29.59
CA PRO A 527 -15.45 -16.40 28.74
C PRO A 527 -14.03 -16.97 28.87
N ALA A 528 -13.90 -18.29 28.81
CA ALA A 528 -12.64 -19.01 28.96
C ALA A 528 -12.63 -20.22 27.99
N PRO A 529 -11.95 -20.14 26.84
CA PRO A 529 -11.12 -19.04 26.38
C PRO A 529 -11.93 -17.83 25.88
N GLY A 530 -11.29 -16.66 25.80
CA GLY A 530 -11.95 -15.41 25.47
C GLY A 530 -10.98 -14.27 25.22
N PHE A 531 -11.50 -13.19 24.63
CA PHE A 531 -10.77 -11.98 24.29
C PHE A 531 -11.45 -10.73 24.85
N SER A 532 -10.66 -9.78 25.36
CA SER A 532 -11.04 -8.41 25.67
C SER A 532 -9.99 -7.45 25.10
N GLY A 533 -10.43 -6.38 24.49
CA GLY A 533 -9.53 -5.37 23.96
C GLY A 533 -10.24 -4.11 23.45
N ARG A 534 -9.49 -3.27 22.76
CA ARG A 534 -9.98 -2.00 22.20
C ARG A 534 -9.49 -1.83 20.78
N LEU A 535 -10.39 -1.46 19.89
CA LEU A 535 -10.06 -1.01 18.55
C LEU A 535 -9.79 0.49 18.60
N GLN A 536 -8.53 0.87 18.38
CA GLN A 536 -8.12 2.25 18.21
C GLN A 536 -8.29 2.65 16.75
N ILE A 537 -9.01 3.75 16.51
CA ILE A 537 -9.19 4.31 15.19
C ILE A 537 -8.70 5.75 15.19
N SER A 538 -7.89 6.08 14.18
CA SER A 538 -7.62 7.46 13.82
C SER A 538 -8.16 7.76 12.43
N ALA A 539 -8.78 8.93 12.26
CA ALA A 539 -9.22 9.43 10.97
C ALA A 539 -8.73 10.86 10.76
N SER A 540 -8.07 11.14 9.65
CA SER A 540 -7.47 12.45 9.38
C SER A 540 -7.73 12.91 7.94
N PRO A 541 -7.81 14.23 7.71
CA PRO A 541 -7.75 14.77 6.35
C PRO A 541 -6.48 14.32 5.64
N TRP A 542 -6.58 13.99 4.35
CA TRP A 542 -5.45 13.48 3.57
C TRP A 542 -5.04 14.39 2.41
N ASN A 543 -6.01 14.87 1.64
CA ASN A 543 -5.79 15.70 0.45
C ASN A 543 -6.56 17.04 0.52
N GLY A 544 -7.08 17.41 1.68
CA GLY A 544 -7.98 18.54 1.85
C GLY A 544 -7.84 19.22 3.19
#